data_AF-A0A8C2QXM2-F1
#
_entry.id   AF-A0A8C2QXM2-F1
#
_cell.length_a   1.000
_cell.length_b   1.000
_cell.length_c   1.000
_cell.angle_alpha   90.00
_cell.angle_beta   90.00
_cell.angle_gamma   90.00
#
_symmetry.space_group_name_H-M   'P 1'
#
loop_
_entity.id
_entity.type
_entity.pdbx_description
1 polymer ?
#
loop_
_entity_poly.entity_id
_entity_poly.type
_entity_poly.pdbx_seq_one_letter_code
_entity_poly.pdbx_strand_id
1 'polypeptide(L)'
;MFPELFLRSVSSFSTIAVDFLSMILRRIPVLKKYMEQTHQKTVIFSQGKTLPCIAPLLTTVEETLQVVSARVQGHFPEWLNGYLLRVGPGKFEFGKDKYNHWFDGMALLHQFKMEKGTVTYRSKFLQSDAYKANSDRDRIVISEFGTLALPDPCKNVFERFMSKFEKPGKFSGSCYNVIRVPPEKSDLGETIHGAQVICSIASEEGMRPSYYHSFGMTRNYIIFIEQPLKMNLWRIISSKIRGKPFSDGISWEPQYNTRFHVVDKHTGQLLPGMYVSKPFITFHQINAFEDQGCVVIDLCCQDDGRILEVYQLQNLRKTGKELDQVYNSIARFFPRRFVLPLHVNLNAPEGENLSPLPYSSASAVKQADGKIWCSYENLCPEALEEEGGIEFPQINYGQFSGKKYQFFYGCGFRHLVGDSLIKVDVVNKTLMVWREDGFYPSEPVFVPVPGANKEDDGVILSVVITPNQNERNFLLVLDAKNFEELGRAEVPVQMPYGFHGTFVTI
;
A
#
# COMPACT_ATOMS: atom_id res chain seq x y z
N MET A 1 32.50 49.64 -9.19
CA MET A 1 33.69 49.44 -8.35
C MET A 1 33.17 49.20 -6.93
N PHE A 2 33.50 48.04 -6.32
CA PHE A 2 32.90 47.43 -5.12
C PHE A 2 31.51 46.80 -5.33
N PRO A 3 31.42 45.62 -5.98
CA PRO A 3 31.22 44.40 -5.18
C PRO A 3 31.75 43.09 -5.81
N GLU A 4 33.00 43.06 -6.30
CA GLU A 4 33.64 41.80 -6.80
C GLU A 4 34.68 41.20 -5.83
N LEU A 5 34.88 41.78 -4.65
CA LEU A 5 35.88 41.34 -3.67
C LEU A 5 35.31 40.62 -2.44
N PHE A 6 33.99 40.51 -2.29
CA PHE A 6 33.38 39.85 -1.13
C PHE A 6 33.15 38.34 -1.33
N LEU A 7 33.16 37.86 -2.58
CA LEU A 7 32.87 36.45 -2.91
C LEU A 7 34.13 35.55 -2.98
N ARG A 8 35.31 36.04 -2.60
CA ARG A 8 36.56 35.24 -2.60
C ARG A 8 37.18 34.94 -1.24
N SER A 9 36.51 35.23 -0.10
CA SER A 9 37.07 34.88 1.23
C SER A 9 36.18 34.00 2.12
N VAL A 10 35.14 33.35 1.59
CA VAL A 10 34.33 32.40 2.37
C VAL A 10 34.57 30.97 1.88
N SER A 11 35.84 30.54 1.92
CA SER A 11 36.23 29.14 1.78
C SER A 11 37.10 28.64 2.94
N SER A 12 37.03 29.30 4.10
CA SER A 12 37.70 28.84 5.30
C SER A 12 37.09 29.47 6.56
N PHE A 13 35.94 28.97 7.00
CA PHE A 13 35.49 29.18 8.38
C PHE A 13 34.90 27.89 8.94
N SER A 14 35.39 27.53 10.12
CA SER A 14 35.00 26.36 10.90
C SER A 14 33.55 26.45 11.37
N THR A 15 33.02 25.30 11.79
CA THR A 15 31.66 24.96 12.22
C THR A 15 31.00 25.92 13.22
N ILE A 16 31.73 26.90 13.79
CA ILE A 16 31.23 27.87 14.76
C ILE A 16 30.56 29.09 14.09
N ALA A 17 30.89 29.41 12.83
CA ALA A 17 30.30 30.56 12.13
C ALA A 17 28.87 30.32 11.60
N VAL A 18 28.50 29.05 11.37
CA VAL A 18 27.18 28.66 10.85
C VAL A 18 26.07 28.87 11.90
N ASP A 19 26.40 28.67 13.18
CA ASP A 19 25.46 28.84 14.28
C ASP A 19 25.17 30.33 14.58
N PHE A 20 26.16 31.21 14.39
CA PHE A 20 25.99 32.65 14.65
C PHE A 20 25.13 33.32 13.56
N LEU A 21 25.26 32.90 12.30
CA LEU A 21 24.44 33.40 11.19
C LEU A 21 22.98 32.92 11.30
N SER A 22 22.78 31.66 11.70
CA SER A 22 21.47 31.07 12.03
C SER A 22 20.76 31.86 13.14
N MET A 23 21.49 32.35 14.14
CA MET A 23 20.93 33.09 15.26
C MET A 23 20.48 34.52 14.87
N ILE A 24 21.18 35.17 13.93
CA ILE A 24 20.83 36.51 13.42
C ILE A 24 19.64 36.44 12.46
N LEU A 25 19.58 35.42 11.59
CA LEU A 25 18.48 35.27 10.62
C LEU A 25 17.13 34.96 11.29
N ARG A 26 17.12 34.34 12.47
CA ARG A 26 15.91 34.11 13.29
C ARG A 26 15.27 35.39 13.85
N ARG A 27 15.95 36.54 13.83
CA ARG A 27 15.42 37.81 14.34
C ARG A 27 14.75 38.68 13.28
N ILE A 28 14.73 38.26 12.01
CA ILE A 28 14.07 39.01 10.93
C ILE A 28 12.64 38.47 10.76
N PRO A 29 11.60 39.26 11.09
CA PRO A 29 10.21 38.79 11.10
C PRO A 29 9.72 38.25 9.75
N VAL A 30 10.29 38.75 8.65
CA VAL A 30 9.90 38.40 7.27
C VAL A 30 10.40 37.01 6.85
N LEU A 31 11.58 36.57 7.35
CA LEU A 31 12.14 35.25 7.06
C LEU A 31 11.47 34.13 7.86
N LYS A 32 10.90 34.45 9.02
CA LYS A 32 10.11 33.51 9.84
C LYS A 32 8.91 32.95 9.06
N LYS A 33 8.27 33.80 8.24
CA LYS A 33 7.12 33.44 7.39
C LYS A 33 7.47 32.51 6.23
N TYR A 34 8.73 32.53 5.77
CA TYR A 34 9.22 31.65 4.69
C TYR A 34 9.82 30.33 5.21
N MET A 35 10.37 30.32 6.43
CA MET A 35 10.90 29.09 7.06
C MET A 35 9.85 28.23 7.76
N GLU A 36 8.69 28.80 8.11
CA GLU A 36 7.57 28.05 8.70
C GLU A 36 6.83 27.13 7.70
N GLN A 37 7.11 27.22 6.39
CA GLN A 37 6.51 26.35 5.36
C GLN A 37 7.25 25.01 5.10
N THR A 38 8.35 24.72 5.81
CA THR A 38 9.15 23.49 5.60
C THR A 38 9.22 22.56 6.81
N HIS A 39 8.44 22.77 7.85
CA HIS A 39 8.30 21.78 8.92
C HIS A 39 7.11 20.86 8.62
N GLN A 40 7.41 19.62 8.22
CA GLN A 40 6.51 18.48 8.42
C GLN A 40 5.99 18.57 9.86
N LYS A 41 4.69 18.84 10.03
CA LYS A 41 4.04 18.70 11.33
C LYS A 41 4.10 17.22 11.69
N THR A 42 4.99 16.87 12.62
CA THR A 42 4.90 15.59 13.32
C THR A 42 3.62 15.64 14.15
N VAL A 43 2.53 15.06 13.65
CA VAL A 43 1.33 14.85 14.45
C VAL A 43 1.69 13.79 15.50
N ILE A 44 1.96 14.24 16.73
CA ILE A 44 2.21 13.36 17.87
C ILE A 44 0.85 12.81 18.32
N PHE A 45 0.54 11.58 17.91
CA PHE A 45 -0.52 10.81 18.56
C PHE A 45 -0.01 10.37 19.94
N SER A 46 -0.25 11.19 20.96
CA SER A 46 -0.34 10.76 22.36
C SER A 46 -0.77 11.91 23.25
N GLN A 47 -2.08 12.14 23.38
CA GLN A 47 -2.59 12.59 24.66
C GLN A 47 -2.64 11.36 25.60
N GLY A 48 -1.50 11.07 26.24
CA GLY A 48 -1.43 10.32 27.50
C GLY A 48 -1.43 8.77 27.49
N LYS A 49 -1.81 8.07 26.42
CA LYS A 49 -1.76 6.59 26.35
C LYS A 49 -0.79 6.09 25.27
N THR A 50 0.06 5.14 25.64
CA THR A 50 0.93 4.39 24.72
C THR A 50 0.10 3.45 23.84
N LEU A 51 0.58 3.14 22.63
CA LEU A 51 -0.08 2.21 21.73
C LEU A 51 -0.24 0.81 22.38
N PRO A 52 -1.43 0.17 22.25
CA PRO A 52 -1.62 -1.19 22.74
C PRO A 52 -0.74 -2.20 21.99
N CYS A 53 -0.38 -3.30 22.66
CA CYS A 53 0.42 -4.37 22.09
C CYS A 53 -0.38 -5.16 21.03
N ILE A 54 0.15 -5.25 19.82
CA ILE A 54 -0.42 -6.05 18.71
C ILE A 54 0.35 -7.34 18.45
N ALA A 55 1.36 -7.66 19.24
CA ALA A 55 2.19 -8.85 19.04
C ALA A 55 1.38 -10.15 18.90
N PRO A 56 0.28 -10.38 19.67
CA PRO A 56 -0.56 -11.58 19.51
C PRO A 56 -1.27 -11.69 18.16
N LEU A 57 -1.48 -10.57 17.44
CA LEU A 57 -2.07 -10.57 16.11
C LEU A 57 -1.07 -11.02 15.03
N LEU A 58 0.20 -11.14 15.40
CA LEU A 58 1.33 -11.41 14.52
C LEU A 58 2.06 -12.69 14.94
N THR A 59 1.31 -13.68 15.43
CA THR A 59 1.84 -14.99 15.83
C THR A 59 1.25 -16.11 14.99
N THR A 60 1.93 -17.25 14.96
CA THR A 60 1.43 -18.44 14.26
C THR A 60 0.11 -18.87 14.86
N VAL A 61 -0.83 -19.23 14.00
CA VAL A 61 -2.09 -19.87 14.38
C VAL A 61 -2.21 -21.24 13.71
N GLU A 62 -3.07 -22.08 14.25
CA GLU A 62 -3.46 -23.33 13.60
C GLU A 62 -4.56 -23.08 12.56
N GLU A 63 -4.57 -23.91 11.51
CA GLU A 63 -5.66 -23.89 10.56
C GLU A 63 -6.94 -24.51 11.14
N THR A 64 -8.10 -24.00 10.71
CA THR A 64 -9.41 -24.47 11.14
C THR A 64 -10.07 -25.22 9.99
N LEU A 65 -9.74 -26.50 9.82
CA LEU A 65 -10.23 -27.31 8.70
C LEU A 65 -11.72 -27.67 8.82
N GLN A 66 -12.20 -27.85 10.04
CA GLN A 66 -13.61 -28.13 10.31
C GLN A 66 -14.42 -26.84 10.21
N VAL A 67 -15.64 -26.94 9.68
CA VAL A 67 -16.54 -25.80 9.59
C VAL A 67 -17.02 -25.43 10.99
N VAL A 68 -16.80 -24.17 11.38
CA VAL A 68 -17.21 -23.62 12.66
C VAL A 68 -18.41 -22.69 12.44
N SER A 69 -19.51 -22.92 13.14
CA SER A 69 -20.64 -21.99 13.16
C SER A 69 -20.29 -20.76 14.00
N ALA A 70 -20.50 -19.57 13.42
CA ALA A 70 -20.31 -18.31 14.13
C ALA A 70 -21.59 -17.93 14.90
N ARG A 71 -21.42 -17.25 16.03
CA ARG A 71 -22.54 -16.72 16.82
C ARG A 71 -22.91 -15.34 16.28
N VAL A 72 -24.05 -15.27 15.60
CA VAL A 72 -24.57 -14.04 14.99
C VAL A 72 -25.27 -13.16 16.03
N GLN A 73 -24.95 -11.87 16.02
CA GLN A 73 -25.61 -10.81 16.78
C GLN A 73 -26.03 -9.69 15.80
N GLY A 74 -27.17 -9.04 16.04
CA GLY A 74 -27.75 -8.09 15.10
C GLY A 74 -28.45 -8.79 13.92
N HIS A 75 -28.57 -8.10 12.78
CA HIS A 75 -29.27 -8.56 11.60
C HIS A 75 -28.38 -8.50 10.36
N PHE A 76 -28.12 -9.66 9.76
CA PHE A 76 -27.45 -9.77 8.46
C PHE A 76 -28.52 -9.69 7.36
N PRO A 77 -28.34 -8.85 6.33
CA PRO A 77 -29.32 -8.76 5.25
C PRO A 77 -29.54 -10.11 4.56
N GLU A 78 -30.80 -10.47 4.28
CA GLU A 78 -31.15 -11.77 3.70
C GLU A 78 -30.54 -12.01 2.31
N TRP A 79 -30.30 -10.93 1.55
CA TRP A 79 -29.68 -10.99 0.23
C TRP A 79 -28.16 -11.24 0.29
N LEU A 80 -27.53 -11.10 1.46
CA LEU A 80 -26.10 -11.32 1.64
C LEU A 80 -25.82 -12.84 1.65
N ASN A 81 -25.57 -13.38 0.46
CA ASN A 81 -25.36 -14.80 0.23
C ASN A 81 -24.07 -15.03 -0.58
N GLY A 82 -23.05 -15.61 0.06
CA GLY A 82 -21.75 -15.75 -0.58
C GLY A 82 -20.61 -16.17 0.35
N TYR A 83 -19.39 -15.96 -0.13
CA TYR A 83 -18.14 -16.22 0.57
C TYR A 83 -17.31 -14.96 0.65
N LEU A 84 -16.91 -14.57 1.86
CA LEU A 84 -15.80 -13.66 2.06
C LEU A 84 -14.53 -14.50 2.19
N LEU A 85 -13.65 -14.37 1.21
CA LEU A 85 -12.34 -15.02 1.18
C LEU A 85 -11.27 -13.99 1.52
N ARG A 86 -10.43 -14.28 2.52
CA ARG A 86 -9.32 -13.41 2.90
C ARG A 86 -8.00 -14.16 2.94
N VAL A 87 -6.91 -13.45 2.73
CA VAL A 87 -5.55 -14.00 2.82
C VAL A 87 -4.67 -13.13 3.71
N GLY A 88 -3.81 -13.78 4.49
CA GLY A 88 -2.83 -13.14 5.35
C GLY A 88 -1.76 -14.13 5.79
N PRO A 89 -0.68 -13.63 6.42
CA PRO A 89 0.34 -14.49 7.00
C PRO A 89 -0.20 -15.15 8.27
N GLY A 90 -0.14 -16.49 8.35
CA GLY A 90 -0.62 -17.25 9.53
C GLY A 90 0.41 -18.15 10.19
N LYS A 91 1.61 -18.29 9.61
CA LYS A 91 2.73 -19.04 10.20
C LYS A 91 4.02 -18.26 10.07
N PHE A 92 4.67 -17.99 11.20
CA PHE A 92 5.83 -17.11 11.30
C PHE A 92 7.15 -17.83 11.63
N GLU A 93 7.13 -19.16 11.75
CA GLU A 93 8.29 -19.98 12.05
C GLU A 93 8.15 -21.43 11.57
N PHE A 94 9.30 -22.08 11.34
CA PHE A 94 9.46 -23.52 11.10
C PHE A 94 10.65 -24.01 11.94
N GLY A 95 10.44 -25.02 12.79
CA GLY A 95 11.42 -25.46 13.77
C GLY A 95 11.96 -24.30 14.61
N LYS A 96 13.27 -24.05 14.48
CA LYS A 96 13.98 -22.95 15.17
C LYS A 96 14.05 -21.66 14.36
N ASP A 97 13.78 -21.73 13.06
CA ASP A 97 13.93 -20.62 12.14
C ASP A 97 12.66 -19.76 12.17
N LYS A 98 12.83 -18.44 12.21
CA LYS A 98 11.73 -17.46 12.27
C LYS A 98 11.80 -16.52 11.08
N TYR A 99 10.64 -16.13 10.60
CA TYR A 99 10.55 -15.02 9.65
C TYR A 99 10.85 -13.69 10.34
N ASN A 100 11.45 -12.77 9.59
CA ASN A 100 11.84 -11.44 10.05
C ASN A 100 10.82 -10.37 9.66
N HIS A 101 10.19 -10.48 8.49
CA HIS A 101 9.28 -9.48 7.97
C HIS A 101 7.83 -9.98 7.99
N TRP A 102 6.87 -9.07 8.20
CA TRP A 102 5.46 -9.43 8.28
C TRP A 102 4.95 -10.10 6.99
N PHE A 103 5.42 -9.64 5.84
CA PHE A 103 5.08 -10.19 4.52
C PHE A 103 5.65 -11.60 4.24
N ASP A 104 6.55 -12.12 5.09
CA ASP A 104 7.17 -13.42 4.85
C ASP A 104 6.36 -14.59 5.45
N GLY A 105 5.38 -14.30 6.32
CA GLY A 105 4.59 -15.35 6.96
C GLY A 105 3.78 -16.15 5.94
N MET A 106 3.63 -17.46 6.15
CA MET A 106 3.00 -18.33 5.17
C MET A 106 1.50 -18.03 5.04
N ALA A 107 1.02 -18.03 3.79
CA ALA A 107 -0.35 -17.66 3.46
C ALA A 107 -1.38 -18.62 4.09
N LEU A 108 -2.22 -18.05 4.94
CA LEU A 108 -3.41 -18.67 5.50
C LEU A 108 -4.64 -18.08 4.78
N LEU A 109 -5.46 -18.97 4.21
CA LEU A 109 -6.72 -18.61 3.58
C LEU A 109 -7.84 -18.71 4.60
N HIS A 110 -8.66 -17.68 4.72
CA HIS A 110 -9.83 -17.63 5.57
C HIS A 110 -11.09 -17.60 4.71
N GLN A 111 -12.11 -18.36 5.10
CA GLN A 111 -13.41 -18.33 4.46
C GLN A 111 -14.49 -18.08 5.51
N PHE A 112 -15.27 -17.04 5.30
CA PHE A 112 -16.57 -16.86 5.93
C PHE A 112 -17.63 -17.16 4.87
N LYS A 113 -18.51 -18.12 5.12
CA LYS A 113 -19.70 -18.36 4.28
C LYS A 113 -20.90 -17.74 4.96
N MET A 114 -21.63 -16.87 4.25
CA MET A 114 -22.89 -16.27 4.69
C MET A 114 -24.02 -16.83 3.86
N GLU A 115 -25.05 -17.33 4.52
CA GLU A 115 -26.25 -17.88 3.87
C GLU A 115 -27.45 -17.72 4.80
N LYS A 116 -28.49 -17.01 4.33
CA LYS A 116 -29.77 -16.83 5.06
C LYS A 116 -29.58 -16.36 6.51
N GLY A 117 -28.72 -15.37 6.71
CA GLY A 117 -28.42 -14.81 8.04
C GLY A 117 -27.52 -15.68 8.93
N THR A 118 -27.08 -16.85 8.46
CA THR A 118 -26.11 -17.70 9.17
C THR A 118 -24.70 -17.46 8.64
N VAL A 119 -23.70 -17.61 9.52
CA VAL A 119 -22.29 -17.46 9.16
C VAL A 119 -21.50 -18.68 9.64
N THR A 120 -20.64 -19.20 8.77
CA THR A 120 -19.68 -20.25 9.12
C THR A 120 -18.26 -19.86 8.72
N TYR A 121 -17.28 -20.38 9.44
CA TYR A 121 -15.86 -20.10 9.26
C TYR A 121 -15.04 -21.36 9.06
N ARG A 122 -14.00 -21.28 8.23
CA ARG A 122 -12.87 -22.22 8.18
C ARG A 122 -11.61 -21.51 7.67
N SER A 123 -10.46 -22.11 7.91
CA SER A 123 -9.18 -21.65 7.34
C SER A 123 -8.27 -22.82 6.95
N LYS A 124 -7.37 -22.56 6.01
CA LYS A 124 -6.39 -23.55 5.54
C LYS A 124 -5.12 -22.87 5.03
N PHE A 125 -3.95 -23.42 5.38
CA PHE A 125 -2.70 -22.95 4.79
C PHE A 125 -2.66 -23.26 3.29
N LEU A 126 -2.26 -22.27 2.50
CA LEU A 126 -2.01 -22.47 1.08
C LEU A 126 -0.84 -23.46 0.93
N GLN A 127 -1.11 -24.56 0.24
CA GLN A 127 -0.16 -25.65 0.04
C GLN A 127 0.84 -25.31 -1.08
N SER A 128 1.53 -24.17 -0.94
CA SER A 128 2.57 -23.69 -1.84
C SER A 128 3.83 -24.56 -1.73
N ASP A 129 4.70 -24.49 -2.74
CA ASP A 129 5.98 -25.19 -2.71
C ASP A 129 6.84 -24.74 -1.53
N ALA A 130 6.79 -23.46 -1.15
CA ALA A 130 7.47 -22.93 0.03
C ALA A 130 6.90 -23.53 1.33
N TYR A 131 5.58 -23.54 1.49
CA TYR A 131 4.95 -24.11 2.68
C TYR A 131 5.30 -25.60 2.84
N LYS A 132 5.18 -26.38 1.76
CA LYS A 132 5.52 -27.81 1.76
C LYS A 132 7.00 -28.05 2.06
N ALA A 133 7.89 -27.38 1.32
CA ALA A 133 9.33 -27.57 1.47
C ALA A 133 9.85 -27.19 2.86
N ASN A 134 9.27 -26.15 3.47
CA ASN A 134 9.60 -25.72 4.84
C ASN A 134 9.00 -26.67 5.89
N SER A 135 7.78 -27.16 5.68
CA SER A 135 7.12 -28.13 6.58
C SER A 135 7.88 -29.47 6.60
N ASP A 136 8.24 -29.99 5.42
CA ASP A 136 8.94 -31.28 5.28
C ASP A 136 10.30 -31.29 5.98
N ARG A 137 10.95 -30.13 6.08
CA ARG A 137 12.30 -29.99 6.65
C ARG A 137 12.30 -29.38 8.05
N ASP A 138 11.14 -28.95 8.54
CA ASP A 138 10.97 -28.19 9.78
C ASP A 138 11.97 -27.02 9.93
N ARG A 139 12.18 -26.27 8.84
CA ARG A 139 13.04 -25.07 8.78
C ARG A 139 12.73 -24.23 7.55
N ILE A 140 13.17 -22.98 7.53
CA ILE A 140 12.99 -22.09 6.36
C ILE A 140 14.06 -22.43 5.32
N VAL A 141 13.65 -23.04 4.20
CA VAL A 141 14.53 -23.40 3.07
C VAL A 141 14.31 -22.57 1.81
N ILE A 142 13.22 -21.82 1.74
CA ILE A 142 12.95 -20.86 0.67
C ILE A 142 13.05 -19.45 1.24
N SER A 143 13.88 -18.61 0.62
CA SER A 143 14.01 -17.19 1.01
C SER A 143 12.78 -16.41 0.57
N GLU A 144 12.27 -15.57 1.45
CA GLU A 144 11.14 -14.67 1.22
C GLU A 144 11.62 -13.21 1.12
N PHE A 145 10.68 -12.26 1.10
CA PHE A 145 10.95 -10.83 0.92
C PHE A 145 12.00 -10.28 1.91
N GLY A 146 11.78 -10.49 3.21
CA GLY A 146 12.64 -9.99 4.29
C GLY A 146 13.48 -11.05 5.02
N THR A 147 13.35 -12.33 4.64
CA THR A 147 14.00 -13.44 5.33
C THR A 147 14.81 -14.29 4.36
N LEU A 148 16.11 -14.40 4.63
CA LEU A 148 16.98 -15.30 3.89
C LEU A 148 16.87 -16.71 4.48
N ALA A 149 16.57 -17.70 3.65
CA ALA A 149 16.71 -19.09 4.05
C ALA A 149 18.16 -19.43 4.38
N LEU A 150 18.38 -20.07 5.53
CA LEU A 150 19.72 -20.50 5.90
C LEU A 150 20.20 -21.58 4.91
N PRO A 151 21.48 -21.57 4.49
CA PRO A 151 22.03 -22.64 3.67
C PRO A 151 21.87 -24.00 4.35
N ASP A 152 21.71 -25.04 3.55
CA ASP A 152 21.66 -26.42 4.03
C ASP A 152 22.97 -26.76 4.78
N PRO A 153 22.93 -27.12 6.08
CA PRO A 153 24.10 -27.49 6.84
C PRO A 153 24.81 -28.72 6.27
N CYS A 154 24.11 -29.59 5.54
CA CYS A 154 24.62 -30.83 4.96
C CYS A 154 25.31 -30.66 3.61
N LYS A 155 25.21 -29.49 2.95
CA LYS A 155 25.91 -29.21 1.69
C LYS A 155 27.28 -28.61 1.95
N ASN A 156 28.34 -29.18 1.35
CA ASN A 156 29.70 -28.64 1.46
C ASN A 156 29.83 -27.28 0.74
N VAL A 157 30.76 -26.43 1.20
CA VAL A 157 31.00 -25.07 0.65
C VAL A 157 31.15 -25.06 -0.88
N PHE A 158 31.71 -26.13 -1.46
CA PHE A 158 31.91 -26.26 -2.90
C PHE A 158 30.61 -26.60 -3.67
N GLU A 159 29.71 -27.42 -3.11
CA GLU A 159 28.36 -27.67 -3.66
C GLU A 159 27.44 -26.45 -3.52
N ARG A 160 27.67 -25.63 -2.48
CA ARG A 160 27.02 -24.33 -2.27
C ARG A 160 27.41 -23.32 -3.36
N PHE A 161 28.62 -23.42 -3.91
CA PHE A 161 29.13 -22.51 -4.95
C PHE A 161 28.72 -22.97 -6.37
N MET A 162 28.73 -24.27 -6.66
CA MET A 162 28.55 -24.78 -8.02
C MET A 162 27.08 -24.95 -8.47
N SER A 163 26.08 -24.75 -7.60
CA SER A 163 24.69 -25.06 -7.94
C SER A 163 23.90 -23.94 -8.64
N LYS A 164 24.39 -22.69 -8.74
CA LYS A 164 23.69 -21.61 -9.48
C LYS A 164 24.66 -20.51 -9.98
N PHE A 165 25.47 -20.83 -10.97
CA PHE A 165 26.08 -19.81 -11.83
C PHE A 165 25.48 -19.88 -13.23
N GLU A 166 24.28 -19.33 -13.39
CA GLU A 166 23.93 -18.76 -14.69
C GLU A 166 24.75 -17.47 -14.84
N LYS A 167 25.52 -17.37 -15.92
CA LYS A 167 26.15 -16.10 -16.29
C LYS A 167 25.04 -15.06 -16.40
N PRO A 168 25.15 -13.89 -15.74
CA PRO A 168 24.22 -12.82 -16.03
C PRO A 168 24.33 -12.51 -17.52
N GLY A 169 23.24 -12.71 -18.26
CA GLY A 169 23.15 -12.34 -19.66
C GLY A 169 23.42 -10.84 -19.84
N LYS A 170 23.63 -10.39 -21.08
CA LYS A 170 23.69 -8.96 -21.40
C LYS A 170 22.39 -8.31 -20.88
N PHE A 171 22.49 -7.49 -19.83
CA PHE A 171 21.38 -6.69 -19.33
C PHE A 171 21.11 -5.57 -20.34
N SER A 172 20.11 -5.76 -21.21
CA SER A 172 19.34 -4.63 -21.72
C SER A 172 18.54 -4.07 -20.54
N GLY A 173 18.47 -2.74 -20.39
CA GLY A 173 17.86 -2.11 -19.21
C GLY A 173 16.47 -2.64 -18.83
N SER A 174 16.09 -2.46 -17.56
CA SER A 174 14.82 -2.97 -17.02
C SER A 174 13.60 -2.29 -17.64
N CYS A 175 12.57 -3.08 -17.93
CA CYS A 175 11.25 -2.60 -18.34
C CYS A 175 10.15 -3.21 -17.47
N TYR A 176 9.04 -2.48 -17.34
CA TYR A 176 7.81 -2.93 -16.70
C TYR A 176 6.86 -3.42 -17.78
N ASN A 177 6.36 -4.65 -17.65
CA ASN A 177 5.41 -5.22 -18.60
C ASN A 177 4.01 -5.22 -17.99
N VAL A 178 3.04 -4.66 -18.70
CA VAL A 178 1.62 -4.82 -18.34
C VAL A 178 1.08 -6.03 -19.09
N ILE A 179 0.63 -7.03 -18.35
CA ILE A 179 0.21 -8.32 -18.90
C ILE A 179 -1.29 -8.46 -18.73
N ARG A 180 -2.00 -8.72 -19.83
CA ARG A 180 -3.39 -9.14 -19.83
C ARG A 180 -3.46 -10.65 -19.71
N VAL A 181 -4.13 -11.15 -18.68
CA VAL A 181 -4.46 -12.57 -18.55
C VAL A 181 -5.94 -12.74 -18.90
N PRO A 182 -6.31 -13.61 -19.86
CA PRO A 182 -7.71 -13.85 -20.20
C PRO A 182 -8.46 -14.49 -19.02
N PRO A 183 -9.76 -14.19 -18.86
CA PRO A 183 -10.56 -14.75 -17.78
C PRO A 183 -10.89 -16.24 -17.98
N GLU A 184 -10.99 -16.68 -19.24
CA GLU A 184 -11.30 -18.06 -19.59
C GLU A 184 -10.06 -18.94 -19.48
N LYS A 185 -10.17 -19.98 -18.67
CA LYS A 185 -9.17 -21.04 -18.56
C LYS A 185 -9.62 -22.23 -19.39
N SER A 186 -8.74 -22.73 -20.24
CA SER A 186 -8.89 -24.02 -20.93
C SER A 186 -8.76 -25.19 -19.95
N ASP A 187 -7.90 -25.05 -18.94
CA ASP A 187 -7.63 -26.05 -17.91
C ASP A 187 -7.54 -25.38 -16.52
N LEU A 188 -8.05 -26.04 -15.48
CA LEU A 188 -7.95 -25.63 -14.08
C LEU A 188 -6.49 -25.53 -13.59
N GLY A 189 -5.56 -26.28 -14.18
CA GLY A 189 -4.13 -26.24 -13.87
C GLY A 189 -3.37 -25.06 -14.49
N GLU A 190 -3.95 -24.37 -15.47
CA GLU A 190 -3.33 -23.23 -16.14
C GLU A 190 -3.58 -21.93 -15.37
N THR A 191 -2.50 -21.22 -15.02
CA THR A 191 -2.58 -19.98 -14.24
C THR A 191 -2.55 -18.73 -15.09
N ILE A 192 -1.81 -18.74 -16.21
CA ILE A 192 -1.58 -17.59 -17.08
C ILE A 192 -1.67 -17.92 -18.58
N HIS A 193 -2.34 -19.02 -18.95
CA HIS A 193 -2.50 -19.38 -20.36
C HIS A 193 -3.18 -18.24 -21.13
N GLY A 194 -2.68 -17.96 -22.34
CA GLY A 194 -3.14 -16.84 -23.16
C GLY A 194 -2.73 -15.45 -22.67
N ALA A 195 -1.85 -15.35 -21.67
CA ALA A 195 -1.31 -14.07 -21.22
C ALA A 195 -0.58 -13.32 -22.34
N GLN A 196 -0.87 -12.03 -22.48
CA GLN A 196 -0.31 -11.17 -23.51
C GLN A 196 0.27 -9.91 -22.89
N VAL A 197 1.46 -9.50 -23.32
CA VAL A 197 2.03 -8.20 -22.97
C VAL A 197 1.28 -7.13 -23.76
N ILE A 198 0.57 -6.24 -23.06
CA ILE A 198 -0.11 -5.08 -23.66
C ILE A 198 0.92 -4.00 -24.00
N CYS A 199 1.82 -3.71 -23.07
CA CYS A 199 2.86 -2.71 -23.25
C CYS A 199 4.09 -3.02 -22.39
N SER A 200 5.22 -2.43 -22.80
CA SER A 200 6.48 -2.42 -22.05
C SER A 200 6.90 -0.98 -21.81
N ILE A 201 7.05 -0.60 -20.55
CA ILE A 201 7.46 0.73 -20.12
C ILE A 201 8.92 0.63 -19.68
N ALA A 202 9.83 1.34 -20.35
CA ALA A 202 11.23 1.37 -19.94
C ALA A 202 11.35 2.07 -18.57
N SER A 203 12.13 1.49 -17.65
CA SER A 203 12.49 2.23 -16.44
C SER A 203 13.45 3.36 -16.80
N GLU A 204 13.28 4.50 -16.13
CA GLU A 204 14.23 5.60 -16.23
C GLU A 204 15.66 5.16 -15.88
N GLU A 205 15.78 4.29 -14.88
CA GLU A 205 17.05 3.80 -14.36
C GLU A 205 17.16 2.30 -14.60
N GLY A 206 17.82 1.90 -15.69
CA GLY A 206 17.80 0.51 -16.17
C GLY A 206 18.28 -0.54 -15.14
N MET A 207 19.13 -0.19 -14.18
CA MET A 207 19.59 -1.08 -13.09
C MET A 207 18.98 -0.76 -11.71
N ARG A 208 18.07 0.22 -11.66
CA ARG A 208 17.33 0.62 -10.46
C ARG A 208 15.85 0.87 -10.80
N PRO A 209 15.11 -0.16 -11.25
CA PRO A 209 13.67 -0.03 -11.43
C PRO A 209 12.98 0.28 -10.10
N SER A 210 11.81 0.91 -10.19
CA SER A 210 10.91 1.14 -9.06
C SER A 210 10.28 -0.16 -8.60
N TYR A 211 10.20 -0.36 -7.29
CA TYR A 211 9.20 -1.22 -6.68
C TYR A 211 7.80 -0.64 -6.97
N TYR A 212 6.84 -1.50 -7.27
CA TYR A 212 5.45 -1.11 -7.49
C TYR A 212 4.55 -2.19 -6.90
N HIS A 213 3.37 -1.79 -6.45
CA HIS A 213 2.43 -2.68 -5.75
C HIS A 213 1.06 -2.75 -6.43
N SER A 214 0.62 -1.63 -7.02
CA SER A 214 -0.58 -1.56 -7.85
C SER A 214 -0.39 -0.55 -8.98
N PHE A 215 -1.38 -0.44 -9.87
CA PHE A 215 -1.41 0.53 -10.97
C PHE A 215 -2.84 1.02 -11.21
N GLY A 216 -2.99 2.21 -11.79
CA GLY A 216 -4.30 2.77 -12.13
C GLY A 216 -4.81 2.24 -13.47
N MET A 217 -6.12 2.06 -13.61
CA MET A 217 -6.74 1.69 -14.87
C MET A 217 -8.08 2.40 -15.04
N THR A 218 -8.29 2.98 -16.23
CA THR A 218 -9.56 3.59 -16.64
C THR A 218 -10.19 2.75 -17.75
N ARG A 219 -11.27 3.27 -18.36
CA ARG A 219 -11.87 2.66 -19.55
C ARG A 219 -10.86 2.51 -20.69
N ASN A 220 -10.03 3.52 -20.93
CA ASN A 220 -9.14 3.59 -22.09
C ASN A 220 -7.65 3.62 -21.75
N TYR A 221 -7.25 3.85 -20.50
CA TYR A 221 -5.85 4.05 -20.13
C TYR A 221 -5.38 3.16 -18.98
N ILE A 222 -4.08 2.86 -18.99
CA ILE A 222 -3.32 2.30 -17.88
C ILE A 222 -2.39 3.39 -17.36
N ILE A 223 -2.28 3.51 -16.04
CA ILE A 223 -1.43 4.49 -15.36
C ILE A 223 -0.46 3.75 -14.46
N PHE A 224 0.79 3.69 -14.88
CA PHE A 224 1.87 3.10 -14.08
C PHE A 224 2.60 4.18 -13.29
N ILE A 225 2.77 3.95 -11.99
CA ILE A 225 3.41 4.89 -11.06
C ILE A 225 4.84 4.43 -10.80
N GLU A 226 5.81 5.13 -11.38
CA GLU A 226 7.23 4.87 -11.12
C GLU A 226 7.68 5.75 -9.95
N GLN A 227 7.79 5.14 -8.77
CA GLN A 227 8.03 5.81 -7.50
C GLN A 227 9.52 5.77 -7.08
N PRO A 228 9.97 6.64 -6.16
CA PRO A 228 11.35 6.68 -5.67
C PRO A 228 11.70 5.53 -4.70
N LEU A 229 10.96 4.42 -4.73
CA LEU A 229 11.27 3.22 -3.97
C LEU A 229 12.02 2.25 -4.91
N LYS A 230 13.35 2.38 -4.95
CA LYS A 230 14.21 1.79 -5.99
C LYS A 230 14.69 0.40 -5.62
N MET A 231 14.71 -0.51 -6.59
CA MET A 231 15.24 -1.87 -6.48
C MET A 231 16.60 -1.94 -7.17
N ASN A 232 17.68 -1.92 -6.39
CA ASN A 232 19.04 -2.01 -6.91
C ASN A 232 19.36 -3.46 -7.32
N LEU A 233 19.27 -3.75 -8.63
CA LEU A 233 19.43 -5.11 -9.15
C LEU A 233 20.82 -5.71 -8.86
N TRP A 234 21.87 -4.90 -8.91
CA TRP A 234 23.22 -5.35 -8.54
C TRP A 234 23.31 -5.79 -7.08
N ARG A 235 22.69 -4.99 -6.19
CA ARG A 235 22.60 -5.34 -4.77
C ARG A 235 21.82 -6.64 -4.60
N ILE A 236 20.63 -6.75 -5.19
CA ILE A 236 19.77 -7.95 -5.15
C ILE A 236 20.50 -9.20 -5.62
N ILE A 237 21.19 -9.13 -6.77
CA ILE A 237 21.98 -10.25 -7.30
C ILE A 237 23.09 -10.64 -6.33
N SER A 238 23.78 -9.65 -5.73
CA SER A 238 24.84 -9.90 -4.76
C SER A 238 24.33 -10.31 -3.36
N SER A 239 23.04 -10.09 -3.04
CA SER A 239 22.48 -10.30 -1.69
C SER A 239 22.62 -11.73 -1.21
N LYS A 240 22.43 -12.72 -2.10
CA LYS A 240 22.59 -14.14 -1.74
C LYS A 240 24.03 -14.48 -1.34
N ILE A 241 25.02 -13.90 -2.02
CA ILE A 241 26.45 -14.09 -1.70
C ILE A 241 26.79 -13.42 -0.35
N ARG A 242 26.16 -12.27 -0.08
CA ARG A 242 26.38 -11.49 1.15
C ARG A 242 25.56 -11.96 2.36
N GLY A 243 24.72 -12.99 2.20
CA GLY A 243 23.84 -13.44 3.27
C GLY A 243 22.77 -12.40 3.64
N LYS A 244 22.24 -11.66 2.68
CA LYS A 244 21.21 -10.62 2.87
C LYS A 244 19.88 -11.01 2.19
N PRO A 245 18.72 -10.59 2.73
CA PRO A 245 17.40 -10.84 2.13
C PRO A 245 17.17 -9.99 0.86
N PHE A 246 16.09 -10.26 0.14
CA PHE A 246 15.72 -9.51 -1.08
C PHE A 246 15.45 -8.04 -0.78
N SER A 247 14.76 -7.74 0.32
CA SER A 247 14.44 -6.39 0.76
C SER A 247 15.65 -5.48 0.99
N ASP A 248 16.85 -6.04 1.24
CA ASP A 248 18.10 -5.28 1.33
C ASP A 248 18.41 -4.53 0.03
N GLY A 249 17.92 -5.03 -1.11
CA GLY A 249 18.06 -4.41 -2.41
C GLY A 249 17.11 -3.24 -2.68
N ILE A 250 16.17 -2.96 -1.78
CA ILE A 250 15.14 -1.93 -1.96
C ILE A 250 15.45 -0.73 -1.06
N SER A 251 15.40 0.47 -1.62
CA SER A 251 15.67 1.70 -0.86
C SER A 251 14.83 2.87 -1.33
N TRP A 252 14.43 3.70 -0.37
CA TRP A 252 13.84 5.02 -0.62
C TRP A 252 14.92 5.99 -1.11
N GLU A 253 14.73 6.53 -2.31
CA GLU A 253 15.66 7.45 -3.00
C GLU A 253 14.93 8.75 -3.37
N PRO A 254 14.62 9.65 -2.40
CA PRO A 254 13.78 10.83 -2.59
C PRO A 254 14.38 11.90 -3.50
N GLN A 255 15.64 11.75 -3.93
CA GLN A 255 16.23 12.62 -4.96
C GLN A 255 15.58 12.42 -6.34
N TYR A 256 14.86 11.31 -6.55
CA TYR A 256 14.06 11.08 -7.76
C TYR A 256 12.61 11.55 -7.56
N ASN A 257 12.03 12.12 -8.61
CA ASN A 257 10.60 12.43 -8.65
C ASN A 257 9.76 11.16 -8.85
N THR A 258 8.51 11.17 -8.36
CA THR A 258 7.51 10.18 -8.78
C THR A 258 7.05 10.51 -10.19
N ARG A 259 6.92 9.50 -11.07
CA ARG A 259 6.46 9.67 -12.45
C ARG A 259 5.18 8.89 -12.71
N PHE A 260 4.31 9.45 -13.54
CA PHE A 260 3.13 8.75 -14.04
C PHE A 260 3.31 8.46 -15.53
N HIS A 261 3.24 7.18 -15.89
CA HIS A 261 3.27 6.72 -17.26
C HIS A 261 1.84 6.40 -17.68
N VAL A 262 1.32 7.13 -18.66
CA VAL A 262 -0.05 6.93 -19.17
C VAL A 262 0.02 6.18 -20.49
N VAL A 263 -0.59 5.00 -20.55
CA VAL A 263 -0.59 4.12 -21.72
C VAL A 263 -2.02 3.98 -22.24
N ASP A 264 -2.20 4.11 -23.54
CA ASP A 264 -3.44 3.72 -24.19
C ASP A 264 -3.61 2.18 -24.08
N LYS A 265 -4.65 1.76 -23.37
CA LYS A 265 -4.87 0.36 -23.01
C LYS A 265 -5.19 -0.52 -24.23
N HIS A 266 -5.71 0.07 -25.30
CA HIS A 266 -6.14 -0.66 -26.49
C HIS A 266 -4.99 -0.86 -27.48
N THR A 267 -4.13 0.15 -27.62
CA THR A 267 -2.98 0.13 -28.55
C THR A 267 -1.67 -0.29 -27.88
N GLY A 268 -1.58 -0.20 -26.55
CA GLY A 268 -0.36 -0.39 -25.79
C GLY A 268 0.63 0.79 -25.91
N GLN A 269 0.23 1.88 -26.57
CA GLN A 269 1.09 3.03 -26.82
C GLN A 269 1.23 3.91 -25.58
N LEU A 270 2.48 4.18 -25.18
CA LEU A 270 2.78 5.18 -24.17
C LEU A 270 2.48 6.59 -24.71
N LEU A 271 1.70 7.37 -23.96
CA LEU A 271 1.41 8.76 -24.32
C LEU A 271 2.64 9.66 -24.06
N PRO A 272 2.82 10.74 -24.84
CA PRO A 272 4.03 11.56 -24.78
C PRO A 272 4.14 12.45 -23.53
N GLY A 273 3.07 12.56 -22.72
CA GLY A 273 3.07 13.39 -21.52
C GLY A 273 4.05 12.87 -20.46
N MET A 274 5.05 13.68 -20.11
CA MET A 274 6.03 13.36 -19.06
C MET A 274 5.56 13.92 -17.71
N TYR A 275 4.64 13.22 -17.06
CA TYR A 275 4.07 13.65 -15.78
C TYR A 275 5.00 13.32 -14.61
N VAL A 276 5.34 14.32 -13.81
CA VAL A 276 6.20 14.18 -12.64
C VAL A 276 5.60 14.88 -11.43
N SER A 277 5.83 14.35 -10.24
CA SER A 277 5.40 14.91 -8.97
C SER A 277 6.57 14.93 -7.98
N LYS A 278 6.39 15.66 -6.87
CA LYS A 278 7.19 15.45 -5.65
C LYS A 278 7.28 13.95 -5.32
N PRO A 279 8.41 13.50 -4.73
CA PRO A 279 8.58 12.11 -4.31
C PRO A 279 7.52 11.71 -3.29
N PHE A 280 6.89 10.56 -3.52
CA PHE A 280 6.04 9.86 -2.56
C PHE A 280 6.05 8.37 -2.89
N ILE A 281 5.67 7.52 -1.94
CA ILE A 281 5.32 6.12 -2.21
C ILE A 281 3.81 5.89 -2.15
N THR A 282 3.35 4.88 -2.86
CA THR A 282 1.99 4.36 -2.79
C THR A 282 2.04 2.84 -2.89
N PHE A 283 1.22 2.17 -2.09
CA PHE A 283 0.92 0.76 -2.28
C PHE A 283 -0.35 0.62 -3.09
N HIS A 284 -1.44 1.21 -2.61
CA HIS A 284 -2.75 1.03 -3.22
C HIS A 284 -3.27 2.29 -3.92
N GLN A 285 -3.64 2.08 -5.18
CA GLN A 285 -4.55 2.96 -5.90
C GLN A 285 -5.97 2.80 -5.36
N ILE A 286 -6.69 3.92 -5.25
CA ILE A 286 -8.09 3.97 -4.81
C ILE A 286 -9.01 3.77 -6.02
N ASN A 287 -8.94 4.70 -6.98
CA ASN A 287 -9.62 4.59 -8.27
C ASN A 287 -8.90 5.46 -9.33
N ALA A 288 -9.20 5.23 -10.60
CA ALA A 288 -8.78 6.10 -11.69
C ALA A 288 -9.93 6.24 -12.69
N PHE A 289 -10.12 7.42 -13.28
CA PHE A 289 -11.19 7.65 -14.26
C PHE A 289 -10.83 8.76 -15.25
N GLU A 290 -11.62 8.86 -16.32
CA GLU A 290 -11.46 9.89 -17.35
C GLU A 290 -12.53 10.99 -17.16
N ASP A 291 -12.14 12.26 -17.23
CA ASP A 291 -13.05 13.41 -17.24
C ASP A 291 -12.43 14.57 -18.02
N GLN A 292 -13.21 15.20 -18.91
CA GLN A 292 -12.83 16.39 -19.70
C GLN A 292 -11.42 16.37 -20.31
N GLY A 293 -11.01 15.23 -20.91
CA GLY A 293 -9.69 15.10 -21.55
C GLY A 293 -8.53 14.90 -20.58
N CYS A 294 -8.82 14.58 -19.31
CA CYS A 294 -7.83 14.20 -18.31
C CYS A 294 -8.09 12.78 -17.80
N VAL A 295 -7.03 12.16 -17.31
CA VAL A 295 -7.12 11.05 -16.36
C VAL A 295 -7.01 11.61 -14.94
N VAL A 296 -7.95 11.26 -14.09
CA VAL A 296 -7.91 11.51 -12.65
C VAL A 296 -7.50 10.21 -11.97
N ILE A 297 -6.50 10.27 -11.07
CA ILE A 297 -6.05 9.11 -10.30
C ILE A 297 -5.97 9.46 -8.82
N ASP A 298 -6.61 8.63 -8.00
CA ASP A 298 -6.64 8.75 -6.56
C ASP A 298 -5.81 7.63 -5.94
N LEU A 299 -4.89 7.97 -5.03
CA LEU A 299 -3.88 7.07 -4.48
C LEU A 299 -3.76 7.25 -2.96
N CYS A 300 -3.52 6.18 -2.21
CA CYS A 300 -3.00 6.29 -0.83
C CYS A 300 -1.49 6.55 -0.88
N CYS A 301 -1.06 7.76 -0.48
CA CYS A 301 0.32 8.23 -0.61
C CYS A 301 1.01 8.50 0.73
N GLN A 302 2.28 8.13 0.83
CA GLN A 302 3.17 8.44 1.96
C GLN A 302 4.41 9.22 1.49
N ASP A 303 4.85 10.22 2.24
CA ASP A 303 5.95 11.12 1.84
C ASP A 303 7.36 10.59 2.16
N ASP A 304 7.46 9.40 2.73
CA ASP A 304 8.71 8.66 2.89
C ASP A 304 8.53 7.20 2.48
N GLY A 305 9.64 6.50 2.22
CA GLY A 305 9.61 5.07 1.84
C GLY A 305 10.07 4.12 2.94
N ARG A 306 9.98 4.50 4.22
CA ARG A 306 10.56 3.72 5.34
C ARG A 306 9.65 2.60 5.85
N ILE A 307 8.41 2.53 5.36
CA ILE A 307 7.41 1.56 5.83
C ILE A 307 7.86 0.09 5.73
N LEU A 308 8.61 -0.27 4.69
CA LEU A 308 9.16 -1.63 4.51
C LEU A 308 10.22 -1.97 5.57
N GLU A 309 10.92 -0.97 6.12
CA GLU A 309 11.86 -1.16 7.23
C GLU A 309 11.12 -1.31 8.57
N VAL A 310 9.96 -0.65 8.70
CA VAL A 310 9.14 -0.69 9.91
C VAL A 310 8.39 -2.01 10.07
N TYR A 311 7.95 -2.64 8.98
CA TYR A 311 7.17 -3.89 9.00
C TYR A 311 8.00 -5.17 9.25
N GLN A 312 9.18 -5.02 9.85
CA GLN A 312 9.88 -6.11 10.51
C GLN A 312 9.09 -6.56 11.75
N LEU A 313 8.91 -7.87 11.92
CA LEU A 313 8.16 -8.46 13.04
C LEU A 313 8.74 -8.05 14.40
N GLN A 314 10.06 -7.85 14.50
CA GLN A 314 10.69 -7.36 15.73
C GLN A 314 10.21 -5.95 16.12
N ASN A 315 9.87 -5.10 15.15
CA ASN A 315 9.36 -3.76 15.39
C ASN A 315 7.86 -3.81 15.73
N LEU A 316 7.09 -4.58 14.97
CA LEU A 316 5.64 -4.73 15.19
C LEU A 316 5.29 -5.41 16.52
N ARG A 317 6.20 -6.23 17.07
CA ARG A 317 6.02 -6.92 18.36
C ARG A 317 6.57 -6.13 19.56
N LYS A 318 7.05 -4.89 19.37
CA LYS A 318 7.42 -3.99 20.47
C LYS A 318 6.19 -3.58 21.29
N THR A 319 6.42 -3.05 22.49
CA THR A 319 5.38 -2.58 23.40
C THR A 319 5.73 -1.24 24.02
N GLY A 320 4.72 -0.53 24.53
CA GLY A 320 4.88 0.75 25.22
C GLY A 320 5.63 1.78 24.39
N LYS A 321 6.54 2.52 25.02
CA LYS A 321 7.27 3.64 24.39
C LYS A 321 8.09 3.24 23.16
N GLU A 322 8.58 2.01 23.10
CA GLU A 322 9.35 1.56 21.92
C GLU A 322 8.46 1.40 20.69
N LEU A 323 7.23 0.92 20.88
CA LEU A 323 6.25 0.83 19.80
C LEU A 323 5.82 2.23 19.33
N ASP A 324 5.60 3.15 20.27
CA ASP A 324 5.28 4.55 19.96
C ASP A 324 6.38 5.21 19.14
N GLN A 325 7.65 4.94 19.47
CA GLN A 325 8.80 5.45 18.70
C GLN A 325 8.82 4.89 17.27
N VAL A 326 8.52 3.61 17.07
CA VAL A 326 8.42 3.02 15.73
C VAL A 326 7.30 3.69 14.95
N TYR A 327 6.10 3.78 15.53
CA TYR A 327 4.95 4.40 14.88
C TYR A 327 5.23 5.86 14.49
N ASN A 328 5.83 6.65 15.37
CA ASN A 328 6.15 8.06 15.11
C ASN A 328 7.36 8.27 14.17
N SER A 329 8.04 7.21 13.73
CA SER A 329 9.23 7.31 12.87
C SER A 329 8.92 7.34 11.36
N ILE A 330 7.65 7.17 10.97
CA ILE A 330 7.18 7.11 9.59
C ILE A 330 6.07 8.13 9.35
N ALA A 331 5.97 8.62 8.12
CA ALA A 331 4.83 9.40 7.64
C ALA A 331 3.55 8.53 7.59
N ARG A 332 2.40 9.17 7.43
CA ARG A 332 1.11 8.48 7.25
C ARG A 332 0.71 8.42 5.79
N PHE A 333 -0.17 7.48 5.46
CA PHE A 333 -0.80 7.40 4.15
C PHE A 333 -1.99 8.36 4.08
N PHE A 334 -1.99 9.25 3.09
CA PHE A 334 -3.12 10.14 2.83
C PHE A 334 -3.63 9.94 1.40
N PRO A 335 -4.96 10.01 1.19
CA PRO A 335 -5.54 9.86 -0.12
C PRO A 335 -5.32 11.15 -0.93
N ARG A 336 -4.67 11.03 -2.08
CA ARG A 336 -4.27 12.14 -2.94
C ARG A 336 -4.80 11.93 -4.35
N ARG A 337 -5.39 12.99 -4.90
CA ARG A 337 -5.87 13.08 -6.27
C ARG A 337 -4.86 13.78 -7.15
N PHE A 338 -4.51 13.17 -8.27
CA PHE A 338 -3.73 13.77 -9.34
C PHE A 338 -4.56 13.85 -10.62
N VAL A 339 -4.32 14.89 -11.43
CA VAL A 339 -4.99 15.10 -12.71
C VAL A 339 -3.94 15.13 -13.82
N LEU A 340 -4.08 14.26 -14.81
CA LEU A 340 -3.14 14.03 -15.89
C LEU A 340 -3.80 14.37 -17.24
N PRO A 341 -3.57 15.57 -17.81
CA PRO A 341 -4.18 15.99 -19.07
C PRO A 341 -3.68 15.18 -20.28
N LEU A 342 -4.57 14.47 -20.96
CA LEU A 342 -4.21 13.52 -22.03
C LEU A 342 -3.64 14.21 -23.28
N HIS A 343 -4.05 15.45 -23.55
CA HIS A 343 -3.61 16.24 -24.70
C HIS A 343 -2.64 17.33 -24.26
N VAL A 344 -1.35 17.01 -24.28
CA VAL A 344 -0.29 17.95 -23.96
C VAL A 344 0.18 18.60 -25.25
N ASN A 345 -0.26 19.83 -25.52
CA ASN A 345 0.24 20.57 -26.67
C ASN A 345 1.70 21.01 -26.39
N LEU A 346 2.63 20.59 -27.25
CA LEU A 346 4.04 21.00 -27.16
C LEU A 346 4.23 22.52 -27.26
N ASN A 347 3.25 23.24 -27.81
CA ASN A 347 3.22 24.70 -27.90
C ASN A 347 2.44 25.38 -26.76
N ALA A 348 1.90 24.63 -25.79
CA ALA A 348 1.26 25.23 -24.61
C ALA A 348 2.26 26.11 -23.85
N PRO A 349 1.85 27.28 -23.36
CA PRO A 349 2.72 28.20 -22.64
C PRO A 349 3.21 27.58 -21.33
N GLU A 350 4.45 27.89 -20.97
CA GLU A 350 5.03 27.48 -19.70
C GLU A 350 4.29 28.11 -18.51
N GLY A 351 4.19 27.39 -17.40
CA GLY A 351 3.59 27.91 -16.17
C GLY A 351 2.05 27.90 -16.15
N GLU A 352 1.38 27.57 -17.26
CA GLU A 352 -0.08 27.39 -17.28
C GLU A 352 -0.49 26.04 -16.71
N ASN A 353 -1.56 26.04 -15.90
CA ASN A 353 -2.18 24.80 -15.43
C ASN A 353 -3.02 24.19 -16.56
N LEU A 354 -2.62 23.00 -17.00
CA LEU A 354 -3.25 22.25 -18.08
C LEU A 354 -4.49 21.46 -17.62
N SER A 355 -4.81 21.44 -16.33
CA SER A 355 -6.02 20.81 -15.80
C SER A 355 -7.24 21.72 -15.99
N PRO A 356 -8.27 21.29 -16.75
CA PRO A 356 -9.51 22.05 -16.94
C PRO A 356 -10.55 21.79 -15.84
N LEU A 357 -10.26 20.92 -14.86
CA LEU A 357 -11.26 20.40 -13.93
C LEU A 357 -11.53 21.38 -12.77
N PRO A 358 -12.70 22.07 -12.72
CA PRO A 358 -12.94 23.12 -11.71
C PRO A 358 -13.21 22.58 -10.30
N TYR A 359 -13.51 21.28 -10.18
CA TYR A 359 -13.85 20.64 -8.91
C TYR A 359 -12.63 20.08 -8.16
N SER A 360 -11.42 20.20 -8.72
CA SER A 360 -10.19 19.67 -8.12
C SER A 360 -9.14 20.77 -8.02
N SER A 361 -8.43 20.81 -6.89
CA SER A 361 -7.30 21.71 -6.69
C SER A 361 -5.96 21.14 -7.20
N ALA A 362 -5.96 19.90 -7.71
CA ALA A 362 -4.79 19.33 -8.37
C ALA A 362 -4.47 20.11 -9.65
N SER A 363 -3.17 20.28 -9.92
CA SER A 363 -2.68 21.04 -11.08
C SER A 363 -1.67 20.24 -11.86
N ALA A 364 -1.57 20.52 -13.15
CA ALA A 364 -0.62 19.91 -14.08
C ALA A 364 0.04 21.03 -14.88
N VAL A 365 1.20 21.50 -14.42
CA VAL A 365 1.85 22.70 -14.96
C VAL A 365 3.06 22.32 -15.80
N LYS A 366 3.07 22.73 -17.07
CA LYS A 366 4.21 22.51 -17.95
C LYS A 366 5.41 23.36 -17.51
N GLN A 367 6.55 22.70 -17.35
CA GLN A 367 7.83 23.29 -16.99
C GLN A 367 8.68 23.56 -18.25
N ALA A 368 9.72 24.40 -18.10
CA ALA A 368 10.64 24.75 -19.19
C ALA A 368 11.41 23.55 -19.78
N ASP A 369 11.62 22.48 -19.00
CA ASP A 369 12.23 21.23 -19.47
C ASP A 369 11.26 20.30 -20.21
N GLY A 370 10.03 20.76 -20.45
CA GLY A 370 8.97 20.02 -21.14
C GLY A 370 8.19 19.04 -20.25
N LYS A 371 8.59 18.83 -19.00
CA LYS A 371 7.85 17.97 -18.06
C LYS A 371 6.58 18.65 -17.57
N ILE A 372 5.63 17.84 -17.13
CA ILE A 372 4.36 18.29 -16.56
C ILE A 372 4.42 18.06 -15.06
N TRP A 373 4.61 19.14 -14.31
CA TRP A 373 4.65 19.10 -12.86
C TRP A 373 3.23 18.97 -12.30
N CYS A 374 2.97 17.83 -11.68
CA CYS A 374 1.67 17.47 -11.13
C CYS A 374 1.66 17.76 -9.62
N SER A 375 0.81 18.69 -9.18
CA SER A 375 0.47 18.85 -7.76
C SER A 375 -0.82 18.11 -7.46
N TYR A 376 -0.91 17.55 -6.25
CA TYR A 376 -2.09 16.80 -5.83
C TYR A 376 -3.10 17.67 -5.06
N GLU A 377 -4.33 17.19 -5.04
CA GLU A 377 -5.36 17.55 -4.06
C GLU A 377 -5.40 16.47 -2.97
N ASN A 378 -5.44 16.86 -1.69
CA ASN A 378 -5.72 15.91 -0.61
C ASN A 378 -7.23 15.66 -0.50
N LEU A 379 -7.65 14.40 -0.38
CA LEU A 379 -9.05 14.02 -0.18
C LEU A 379 -9.33 13.92 1.33
N CYS A 380 -9.92 14.95 1.95
CA CYS A 380 -10.21 15.02 3.40
C CYS A 380 -8.98 15.05 4.34
N PRO A 381 -7.96 15.92 4.13
CA PRO A 381 -6.73 15.87 4.93
C PRO A 381 -6.97 16.08 6.43
N GLU A 382 -7.72 17.13 6.83
CA GLU A 382 -7.85 17.52 8.23
C GLU A 382 -8.50 16.41 9.09
N ALA A 383 -9.58 15.81 8.59
CA ALA A 383 -10.28 14.75 9.31
C ALA A 383 -9.49 13.42 9.33
N LEU A 384 -8.66 13.15 8.31
CA LEU A 384 -7.85 11.94 8.25
C LEU A 384 -6.57 12.02 9.08
N GLU A 385 -6.08 13.23 9.42
CA GLU A 385 -4.97 13.39 10.35
C GLU A 385 -5.31 12.80 11.72
N GLU A 386 -6.55 12.97 12.20
CA GLU A 386 -7.06 12.40 13.45
C GLU A 386 -7.20 10.86 13.42
N GLU A 387 -7.16 10.29 12.22
CA GLU A 387 -7.36 8.86 11.99
C GLU A 387 -6.05 8.16 11.62
N GLY A 388 -4.92 8.87 11.71
CA GLY A 388 -3.59 8.33 11.39
C GLY A 388 -3.39 8.05 9.91
N GLY A 389 -4.18 8.70 9.04
CA GLY A 389 -4.23 8.43 7.62
C GLY A 389 -5.16 7.27 7.26
N ILE A 390 -5.07 6.80 6.02
CA ILE A 390 -5.94 5.75 5.47
C ILE A 390 -5.20 4.88 4.45
N GLU A 391 -5.46 3.58 4.51
CA GLU A 391 -4.93 2.57 3.59
C GLU A 391 -5.98 1.45 3.41
N PHE A 392 -5.66 0.40 2.67
CA PHE A 392 -6.54 -0.66 2.22
C PHE A 392 -7.82 -0.13 1.55
N PRO A 393 -7.69 0.75 0.52
CA PRO A 393 -8.83 1.37 -0.10
C PRO A 393 -9.65 0.37 -0.90
N GLN A 394 -10.97 0.46 -0.76
CA GLN A 394 -11.98 -0.31 -1.48
C GLN A 394 -13.08 0.63 -1.96
N ILE A 395 -13.71 0.28 -3.08
CA ILE A 395 -14.83 1.03 -3.67
C ILE A 395 -15.94 0.05 -4.05
N ASN A 396 -17.07 0.55 -4.55
CA ASN A 396 -18.00 -0.25 -5.31
C ASN A 396 -17.38 -0.64 -6.67
N TYR A 397 -16.43 -1.58 -6.63
CA TYR A 397 -15.52 -1.88 -7.74
C TYR A 397 -16.28 -2.35 -8.98
N GLY A 398 -17.30 -3.20 -8.80
CA GLY A 398 -18.09 -3.76 -9.89
C GLY A 398 -18.81 -2.72 -10.75
N GLN A 399 -19.21 -1.58 -10.16
CA GLN A 399 -19.93 -0.54 -10.88
C GLN A 399 -19.08 0.71 -11.20
N PHE A 400 -18.14 1.07 -10.33
CA PHE A 400 -17.44 2.37 -10.35
C PHE A 400 -15.92 2.30 -10.61
N SER A 401 -15.32 1.11 -10.69
CA SER A 401 -13.91 0.99 -11.11
C SER A 401 -13.72 1.56 -12.51
N GLY A 402 -12.73 2.42 -12.70
CA GLY A 402 -12.46 3.06 -13.97
C GLY A 402 -13.40 4.24 -14.31
N LYS A 403 -14.32 4.59 -13.40
CA LYS A 403 -15.36 5.62 -13.59
C LYS A 403 -15.33 6.66 -12.48
N LYS A 404 -15.88 7.85 -12.76
CA LYS A 404 -16.08 8.90 -11.77
C LYS A 404 -16.97 8.38 -10.63
N TYR A 405 -16.55 8.65 -9.41
CA TYR A 405 -17.08 8.03 -8.19
C TYR A 405 -17.07 9.05 -7.04
N GLN A 406 -17.78 8.74 -5.96
CA GLN A 406 -17.94 9.60 -4.78
C GLN A 406 -17.39 8.97 -3.51
N PHE A 407 -17.47 7.65 -3.34
CA PHE A 407 -17.16 6.98 -2.08
C PHE A 407 -16.05 5.96 -2.22
N PHE A 408 -15.14 5.97 -1.25
CA PHE A 408 -14.28 4.83 -0.98
C PHE A 408 -14.26 4.51 0.51
N TYR A 409 -13.81 3.32 0.83
CA TYR A 409 -13.72 2.76 2.17
C TYR A 409 -12.28 2.35 2.43
N GLY A 410 -11.79 2.45 3.66
CA GLY A 410 -10.44 2.00 4.01
C GLY A 410 -10.27 1.79 5.51
N CYS A 411 -9.06 1.40 5.90
CA CYS A 411 -8.67 1.31 7.31
C CYS A 411 -7.98 2.60 7.76
N GLY A 412 -8.34 3.11 8.94
CA GLY A 412 -7.56 4.12 9.65
C GLY A 412 -6.33 3.50 10.32
N PHE A 413 -5.24 4.26 10.41
CA PHE A 413 -3.92 3.80 10.88
C PHE A 413 -3.39 4.65 12.02
N ARG A 414 -4.16 4.80 13.11
CA ARG A 414 -3.60 5.37 14.36
C ARG A 414 -2.65 4.40 15.07
N HIS A 415 -2.42 3.23 14.47
CA HIS A 415 -1.49 2.18 14.85
C HIS A 415 -0.68 1.73 13.61
N LEU A 416 0.27 0.81 13.76
CA LEU A 416 1.04 0.19 12.66
C LEU A 416 0.20 -0.78 11.81
N VAL A 417 -0.98 -1.16 12.30
CA VAL A 417 -2.02 -1.92 11.60
C VAL A 417 -3.34 -1.11 11.62
N GLY A 418 -4.31 -1.51 10.80
CA GLY A 418 -5.62 -0.87 10.79
C GLY A 418 -6.34 -1.00 12.13
N ASP A 419 -6.82 0.12 12.68
CA ASP A 419 -7.48 0.20 14.01
C ASP A 419 -8.91 0.77 13.93
N SER A 420 -9.36 1.10 12.73
CA SER A 420 -10.68 1.67 12.45
C SER A 420 -11.04 1.45 10.99
N LEU A 421 -12.33 1.53 10.68
CA LEU A 421 -12.83 1.58 9.33
C LEU A 421 -13.29 3.00 9.03
N ILE A 422 -13.08 3.46 7.79
CA ILE A 422 -13.42 4.82 7.38
C ILE A 422 -14.14 4.74 6.04
N LYS A 423 -15.29 5.43 5.92
CA LYS A 423 -15.91 5.80 4.64
C LYS A 423 -15.54 7.24 4.33
N VAL A 424 -15.09 7.52 3.12
CA VAL A 424 -14.71 8.86 2.66
C VAL A 424 -15.61 9.28 1.49
N ASP A 425 -16.19 10.48 1.58
CA ASP A 425 -16.87 11.16 0.49
C ASP A 425 -15.90 12.14 -0.19
N VAL A 426 -15.41 11.78 -1.38
CA VAL A 426 -14.38 12.55 -2.09
C VAL A 426 -14.93 13.83 -2.73
N VAL A 427 -16.26 13.97 -2.83
CA VAL A 427 -16.93 15.14 -3.40
C VAL A 427 -17.22 16.16 -2.31
N ASN A 428 -17.91 15.74 -1.24
CA ASN A 428 -18.29 16.62 -0.13
C ASN A 428 -17.18 16.81 0.91
N LYS A 429 -16.09 16.05 0.77
CA LYS A 429 -14.92 16.09 1.66
C LYS A 429 -15.26 15.74 3.12
N THR A 430 -16.17 14.79 3.32
CA THR A 430 -16.56 14.30 4.65
C THR A 430 -16.13 12.85 4.85
N LEU A 431 -16.13 12.39 6.10
CA LEU A 431 -15.88 11.00 6.44
C LEU A 431 -16.83 10.48 7.51
N MET A 432 -16.94 9.16 7.61
CA MET A 432 -17.59 8.43 8.70
C MET A 432 -16.60 7.38 9.21
N VAL A 433 -16.58 7.16 10.52
CA VAL A 433 -15.63 6.25 11.17
C VAL A 433 -16.39 5.22 11.99
N TRP A 434 -15.98 3.96 11.87
CA TRP A 434 -16.33 2.89 12.79
C TRP A 434 -15.07 2.45 13.53
N ARG A 435 -15.18 2.27 14.85
CA ARG A 435 -14.07 1.93 15.73
C ARG A 435 -14.57 1.29 17.01
N GLU A 436 -13.82 0.31 17.49
CA GLU A 436 -14.00 -0.31 18.80
C GLU A 436 -12.61 -0.48 19.44
N ASP A 437 -12.40 0.11 20.63
CA ASP A 437 -11.08 0.09 21.27
C ASP A 437 -10.64 -1.34 21.60
N GLY A 438 -9.38 -1.68 21.29
CA GLY A 438 -8.85 -3.03 21.48
C GLY A 438 -9.14 -3.99 20.32
N PHE A 439 -9.89 -3.54 19.32
CA PHE A 439 -10.23 -4.30 18.13
C PHE A 439 -9.59 -3.69 16.87
N TYR A 440 -9.20 -4.57 15.95
CA TYR A 440 -8.38 -4.23 14.79
C TYR A 440 -9.07 -4.78 13.53
N PRO A 441 -9.76 -3.94 12.75
CA PRO A 441 -10.45 -4.38 11.55
C PRO A 441 -9.47 -4.66 10.41
N SER A 442 -9.84 -5.63 9.58
CA SER A 442 -9.21 -5.89 8.29
C SER A 442 -9.76 -4.96 7.19
N GLU A 443 -9.16 -5.00 5.99
CA GLU A 443 -9.65 -4.28 4.79
C GLU A 443 -11.20 -4.39 4.63
N PRO A 444 -11.92 -3.26 4.47
CA PRO A 444 -13.37 -3.22 4.31
C PRO A 444 -13.81 -3.63 2.89
N VAL A 445 -14.42 -4.80 2.74
CA VAL A 445 -14.91 -5.28 1.44
C VAL A 445 -16.35 -4.80 1.20
N PHE A 446 -16.56 -4.01 0.15
CA PHE A 446 -17.90 -3.55 -0.25
C PHE A 446 -18.68 -4.65 -0.99
N VAL A 447 -19.94 -4.85 -0.63
CA VAL A 447 -20.88 -5.75 -1.30
C VAL A 447 -22.16 -4.99 -1.63
N PRO A 448 -22.49 -4.78 -2.92
CA PRO A 448 -23.70 -4.04 -3.31
C PRO A 448 -24.97 -4.81 -2.97
N VAL A 449 -26.04 -4.07 -2.66
CA VAL A 449 -27.40 -4.64 -2.73
C VAL A 449 -27.66 -5.10 -4.17
N PRO A 450 -28.24 -6.28 -4.43
CA PRO A 450 -28.60 -6.70 -5.77
C PRO A 450 -29.51 -5.67 -6.46
N GLY A 451 -29.10 -5.18 -7.64
CA GLY A 451 -29.84 -4.16 -8.38
C GLY A 451 -29.74 -2.74 -7.80
N ALA A 452 -28.80 -2.47 -6.89
CA ALA A 452 -28.51 -1.14 -6.37
C ALA A 452 -28.23 -0.11 -7.48
N ASN A 453 -28.81 1.08 -7.32
CA ASN A 453 -28.59 2.22 -8.21
C ASN A 453 -27.66 3.29 -7.62
N LYS A 454 -27.53 3.35 -6.28
CA LYS A 454 -26.60 4.29 -5.63
C LYS A 454 -25.27 3.61 -5.38
N GLU A 455 -24.22 4.43 -5.37
CA GLU A 455 -22.84 3.97 -5.22
C GLU A 455 -22.60 3.26 -3.90
N ASP A 456 -23.21 3.73 -2.81
CA ASP A 456 -23.07 3.24 -1.44
C ASP A 456 -24.28 2.42 -0.95
N ASP A 457 -25.18 1.99 -1.84
CA ASP A 457 -26.26 1.04 -1.50
C ASP A 457 -25.69 -0.38 -1.40
N GLY A 458 -25.23 -0.75 -0.20
CA GLY A 458 -24.56 -2.02 0.05
C GLY A 458 -24.21 -2.22 1.51
N VAL A 459 -23.36 -3.21 1.77
CA VAL A 459 -22.74 -3.43 3.07
C VAL A 459 -21.21 -3.44 2.95
N ILE A 460 -20.56 -3.15 4.07
CA ILE A 460 -19.13 -3.35 4.25
C ILE A 460 -18.89 -4.57 5.14
N LEU A 461 -18.05 -5.48 4.68
CA LEU A 461 -17.60 -6.65 5.43
C LEU A 461 -16.17 -6.43 5.91
N SER A 462 -15.91 -6.65 7.19
CA SER A 462 -14.54 -6.66 7.72
C SER A 462 -14.39 -7.71 8.82
N VAL A 463 -13.28 -8.45 8.80
CA VAL A 463 -12.91 -9.33 9.92
C VAL A 463 -12.20 -8.49 10.97
N VAL A 464 -12.76 -8.46 12.17
CA VAL A 464 -12.27 -7.69 13.30
C VAL A 464 -11.65 -8.65 14.30
N ILE A 465 -10.39 -8.37 14.64
CA ILE A 465 -9.59 -9.23 15.52
C ILE A 465 -9.13 -8.46 16.76
N THR A 466 -8.82 -9.19 17.83
CA THR A 466 -8.36 -8.62 19.10
C THR A 466 -7.16 -9.39 19.65
N PRO A 467 -6.13 -8.71 20.19
CA PRO A 467 -5.04 -9.38 20.89
C PRO A 467 -5.47 -9.92 22.26
N ASN A 468 -6.66 -9.55 22.75
CA ASN A 468 -7.20 -10.02 24.01
C ASN A 468 -7.82 -11.41 23.84
N GLN A 469 -7.17 -12.43 24.41
CA GLN A 469 -7.61 -13.82 24.29
C GLN A 469 -8.95 -14.12 24.97
N ASN A 470 -9.45 -13.23 25.82
CA ASN A 470 -10.77 -13.36 26.46
C ASN A 470 -11.92 -12.87 25.58
N GLU A 471 -11.60 -12.15 24.51
CA GLU A 471 -12.57 -11.62 23.56
C GLU A 471 -12.59 -12.46 22.28
N ARG A 472 -13.66 -12.34 21.50
CA ARG A 472 -13.86 -13.11 20.28
C ARG A 472 -13.58 -12.26 19.06
N ASN A 473 -12.91 -12.85 18.09
CA ASN A 473 -12.82 -12.29 16.74
C ASN A 473 -14.19 -12.41 16.07
N PHE A 474 -14.54 -11.47 15.19
CA PHE A 474 -15.84 -11.48 14.53
C PHE A 474 -15.79 -10.96 13.10
N LEU A 475 -16.72 -11.42 12.27
CA LEU A 475 -17.05 -10.78 11.01
C LEU A 475 -18.04 -9.65 11.29
N LEU A 476 -17.67 -8.41 10.98
CA LEU A 476 -18.50 -7.22 11.09
C LEU A 476 -19.24 -6.96 9.77
N VAL A 477 -20.50 -6.53 9.87
CA VAL A 477 -21.30 -6.01 8.76
C VAL A 477 -21.76 -4.59 9.09
N LEU A 478 -21.30 -3.62 8.30
CA LEU A 478 -21.76 -2.24 8.36
C LEU A 478 -22.69 -1.94 7.19
N ASP A 479 -23.68 -1.10 7.38
CA ASP A 479 -24.41 -0.46 6.29
C ASP A 479 -23.47 0.52 5.57
N ALA A 480 -23.30 0.38 4.25
CA ALA A 480 -22.30 1.15 3.51
C ALA A 480 -22.68 2.63 3.34
N LYS A 481 -23.95 3.01 3.62
CA LYS A 481 -24.48 4.36 3.48
C LYS A 481 -24.27 5.19 4.74
N ASN A 482 -24.73 4.72 5.89
CA ASN A 482 -24.61 5.43 7.17
C ASN A 482 -23.46 4.95 8.06
N PHE A 483 -22.80 3.85 7.67
CA PHE A 483 -21.67 3.25 8.38
C PHE A 483 -21.99 2.72 9.78
N GLU A 484 -23.27 2.50 10.06
CA GLU A 484 -23.74 1.88 11.31
C GLU A 484 -23.62 0.35 11.23
N GLU A 485 -23.40 -0.27 12.38
CA GLU A 485 -23.33 -1.73 12.47
C GLU A 485 -24.70 -2.37 12.35
N LEU A 486 -24.85 -3.25 11.34
CA LEU A 486 -26.03 -4.08 11.15
C LEU A 486 -25.97 -5.34 12.02
N GLY A 487 -24.78 -5.91 12.15
CA GLY A 487 -24.53 -7.06 13.00
C GLY A 487 -23.09 -7.58 12.91
N ARG A 488 -22.79 -8.57 13.74
CA ARG A 488 -21.51 -9.26 13.76
C ARG A 488 -21.66 -10.76 13.98
N ALA A 489 -20.71 -11.54 13.48
CA ALA A 489 -20.67 -12.99 13.66
C ALA A 489 -19.38 -13.40 14.38
N GLU A 490 -19.49 -13.71 15.68
CA GLU A 490 -18.37 -14.09 16.54
C GLU A 490 -17.88 -15.51 16.22
N VAL A 491 -16.57 -15.67 16.06
CA VAL A 491 -15.93 -16.95 15.78
C VAL A 491 -15.01 -17.34 16.95
N PRO A 492 -15.11 -18.56 17.50
CA PRO A 492 -14.30 -18.99 18.64
C PRO A 492 -12.89 -19.45 18.24
N VAL A 493 -12.23 -18.74 17.31
CA VAL A 493 -10.89 -19.09 16.81
C VAL A 493 -9.97 -17.88 16.80
N GLN A 494 -8.69 -18.12 17.04
CA GLN A 494 -7.67 -17.09 16.90
C GLN A 494 -7.39 -16.84 15.42
N MET A 495 -7.16 -15.58 15.05
CA MET A 495 -6.88 -15.16 13.68
C MET A 495 -5.73 -14.16 13.69
N PRO A 496 -4.73 -14.32 12.80
CA PRO A 496 -3.68 -13.35 12.63
C PRO A 496 -4.20 -12.14 11.82
N TYR A 497 -3.49 -11.02 11.87
CA TYR A 497 -3.81 -9.88 11.02
C TYR A 497 -3.46 -10.20 9.56
N GLY A 498 -4.45 -10.11 8.67
CA GLY A 498 -4.33 -10.36 7.23
C GLY A 498 -4.39 -9.10 6.38
N PHE A 499 -4.27 -9.26 5.05
CA PHE A 499 -4.14 -8.13 4.12
C PHE A 499 -5.42 -7.91 3.32
N HIS A 500 -5.67 -8.74 2.32
CA HIS A 500 -6.72 -8.51 1.34
C HIS A 500 -7.79 -9.60 1.34
N GLY A 501 -8.95 -9.25 0.82
CA GLY A 501 -10.05 -10.18 0.61
C GLY A 501 -10.94 -9.83 -0.57
N THR A 502 -11.82 -10.77 -0.89
CA THR A 502 -12.88 -10.57 -1.89
C THR A 502 -14.15 -11.29 -1.47
N PHE A 503 -15.29 -10.78 -1.92
CA PHE A 503 -16.58 -11.41 -1.73
C PHE A 503 -17.03 -12.07 -3.05
N VAL A 504 -17.44 -13.33 -2.96
CA VAL A 504 -17.95 -14.11 -4.10
C VAL A 504 -19.38 -14.52 -3.79
N THR A 505 -20.33 -14.08 -4.63
CA THR A 505 -21.76 -14.43 -4.54
C THR A 505 -22.00 -15.91 -4.87
N ILE A 506 -23.00 -16.53 -4.23
CA ILE A 506 -23.50 -17.89 -4.52
C ILE A 506 -24.71 -17.85 -5.44
#